data_AF-A0A1X7TWT2-F1
#
_entry.id   AF-A0A1X7TWT2-F1
#
_cell.length_a   1.000
_cell.length_b   1.000
_cell.length_c   1.000
_cell.angle_alpha   90.00
_cell.angle_beta   90.00
_cell.angle_gamma   90.00
#
_symmetry.space_group_name_H-M   'P 1'
#
loop_
_entity.id
_entity.type
_entity.pdbx_description
1 polymer ?
#
loop_
_entity_poly.entity_id
_entity_poly.type
_entity_poly.pdbx_seq_one_letter_code
_entity_poly.pdbx_strand_id
1 'polypeptide(L)'
;MPTQFCQYYPNTRIIIDATEIVIQKPTEQNAKQLTFSTYKNHNTGKLLAGITPPSGAFSFISPMYGGSISNRQLFIESGLLE
;
A
#
# COMPACT_ATOMS: atom_id res chain seq x y z
N MET A 1 -6.91 4.74 -16.47
CA MET A 1 -5.55 4.26 -16.82
C MET A 1 -5.15 4.72 -18.21
N PRO A 2 -3.86 4.98 -18.50
CA PRO A 2 -3.42 5.36 -19.84
C PRO A 2 -3.83 4.33 -20.89
N THR A 3 -4.39 4.77 -22.00
CA THR A 3 -4.90 3.89 -23.07
C THR A 3 -3.82 2.93 -23.57
N GLN A 4 -2.57 3.41 -23.68
CA GLN A 4 -1.43 2.60 -24.09
C GLN A 4 -1.18 1.42 -23.14
N PHE A 5 -1.31 1.62 -21.83
CA PHE A 5 -1.14 0.52 -20.87
C PHE A 5 -2.19 -0.57 -21.10
N CYS A 6 -3.46 -0.18 -21.26
CA CYS A 6 -4.55 -1.12 -21.52
C CYS A 6 -4.37 -1.87 -22.85
N GLN A 7 -3.78 -1.23 -23.86
CA GLN A 7 -3.50 -1.85 -25.16
C GLN A 7 -2.34 -2.85 -25.09
N TYR A 8 -1.23 -2.51 -24.44
CA TYR A 8 -0.06 -3.38 -24.35
C TYR A 8 -0.19 -4.47 -23.28
N TYR A 9 -1.00 -4.25 -22.24
CA TYR A 9 -1.17 -5.17 -21.12
C TYR A 9 -2.64 -5.49 -20.85
N PRO A 10 -3.39 -6.03 -21.85
CA PRO A 10 -4.83 -6.23 -21.76
C PRO A 10 -5.24 -7.25 -20.69
N ASN A 11 -4.32 -8.14 -20.29
CA ASN A 11 -4.56 -9.17 -19.28
C ASN A 11 -4.27 -8.71 -17.84
N THR A 12 -3.88 -7.44 -17.64
CA THR A 12 -3.64 -6.92 -16.29
C THR A 12 -4.93 -6.85 -15.50
N ARG A 13 -5.02 -7.62 -14.41
CA ARG A 13 -6.20 -7.64 -13.53
C ARG A 13 -6.16 -6.56 -12.47
N ILE A 14 -4.99 -6.34 -11.90
CA ILE A 14 -4.79 -5.41 -10.80
C ILE A 14 -3.42 -4.74 -10.91
N ILE A 15 -3.37 -3.47 -10.54
CA ILE A 15 -2.12 -2.72 -10.35
C ILE A 15 -2.11 -2.27 -8.91
N ILE A 16 -1.02 -2.59 -8.24
CA ILE A 16 -0.87 -2.41 -6.80
C ILE A 16 0.18 -1.36 -6.50
N ASP A 17 -0.03 -0.62 -5.42
CA ASP A 17 0.96 0.30 -4.87
C ASP A 17 0.90 0.32 -3.34
N ALA A 18 2.05 0.53 -2.72
CA ALA A 18 2.17 0.66 -1.27
C ALA A 18 1.86 2.11 -0.86
N THR A 19 0.69 2.32 -0.30
CA THR A 19 0.21 3.65 0.11
C THR A 19 0.56 3.90 1.58
N GLU A 20 1.16 5.06 1.86
CA GLU A 20 1.45 5.53 3.21
C GLU A 20 0.57 6.73 3.57
N ILE A 21 -0.11 6.64 4.72
CA ILE A 21 -1.01 7.66 5.25
C ILE A 21 -0.39 8.19 6.53
N VAL A 22 -0.18 9.50 6.63
CA VAL A 22 0.30 10.12 7.86
C VAL A 22 -0.73 9.92 8.97
N ILE A 23 -0.26 9.48 10.14
CA ILE A 23 -1.09 9.30 11.33
C ILE A 23 -0.65 10.26 12.43
N GLN A 24 -1.52 10.44 13.42
CA GLN A 24 -1.13 11.09 14.66
C GLN A 24 0.03 10.31 15.30
N LYS A 25 1.06 11.03 15.74
CA LYS A 25 2.18 10.45 16.48
C LYS A 25 1.65 9.66 17.67
N PRO A 26 1.87 8.34 17.75
CA PRO A 26 1.44 7.55 18.90
C PRO A 26 2.08 8.08 20.19
N THR A 27 1.48 7.83 21.36
CA THR A 27 2.08 8.23 22.65
C THR A 27 3.12 7.20 23.10
N GLU A 28 2.81 5.92 22.91
CA GLU A 28 3.69 4.80 23.27
C GLU A 28 4.93 4.74 22.39
N GLN A 29 6.08 4.49 23.01
CA GLN A 29 7.37 4.50 22.31
C GLN A 29 7.48 3.38 21.28
N ASN A 30 6.98 2.18 21.61
CA ASN A 30 6.99 1.04 20.69
C ASN A 30 6.11 1.32 19.47
N ALA A 31 4.90 1.83 19.68
CA ALA A 31 4.01 2.21 18.59
C ALA A 31 4.60 3.33 17.71
N LYS A 32 5.29 4.32 18.31
CA LYS A 32 6.02 5.34 17.54
C LYS A 32 7.08 4.72 16.63
N GLN A 33 7.88 3.77 17.12
CA GLN A 33 8.92 3.12 16.34
C GLN A 33 8.33 2.27 15.20
N LEU A 34 7.27 1.50 15.48
CA LEU A 34 6.62 0.65 14.49
C LEU A 34 5.91 1.44 13.38
N THR A 35 5.42 2.63 13.70
CA THR A 35 4.72 3.47 12.72
C THR A 35 5.66 4.46 12.02
N PHE A 36 6.90 4.61 12.46
CA PHE A 36 7.81 5.58 11.84
C PHE A 36 8.30 5.09 10.48
N SER A 37 7.89 5.79 9.43
CA SER A 37 8.42 5.60 8.07
C SER A 37 9.66 6.45 7.89
N THR A 38 10.80 5.80 7.68
CA THR A 38 12.06 6.48 7.34
C THR A 38 11.94 7.23 6.01
N TYR A 39 11.14 6.71 5.07
CA TYR A 39 10.95 7.33 3.76
C TYR A 39 10.16 8.64 3.84
N LYS A 40 9.08 8.67 4.63
CA LYS A 40 8.25 9.87 4.82
C LYS A 40 8.73 10.77 5.96
N ASN A 41 9.70 10.31 6.74
CA ASN A 41 10.19 10.97 7.95
C ASN A 41 9.04 11.34 8.93
N HIS A 42 8.03 10.46 9.03
CA HIS A 42 6.87 10.68 9.89
C HIS A 42 6.26 9.33 10.32
N ASN A 43 5.36 9.36 11.30
CA ASN A 43 4.55 8.23 11.69
C ASN A 43 3.46 8.05 10.65
N THR A 44 3.47 6.91 9.97
CA THR A 44 2.51 6.56 8.93
C THR A 44 1.89 5.21 9.23
N GLY A 45 0.66 5.03 8.77
CA GLY A 45 0.11 3.72 8.46
C GLY A 45 0.46 3.38 7.01
N LYS A 46 0.69 2.11 6.72
CA LYS A 46 1.04 1.63 5.39
C LYS A 46 0.15 0.46 4.99
N LEU A 47 -0.37 0.49 3.77
CA LEU A 47 -1.25 -0.55 3.23
C LEU A 47 -0.97 -0.76 1.74
N LEU A 48 -1.37 -1.92 1.23
CA LEU A 48 -1.32 -2.22 -0.20
C LEU A 48 -2.69 -1.92 -0.82
N ALA A 49 -2.72 -1.00 -1.77
CA ALA A 49 -3.93 -0.66 -2.51
C ALA A 49 -3.81 -1.18 -3.94
N GLY A 50 -4.88 -1.77 -4.46
CA GLY A 50 -4.95 -2.29 -5.81
C GLY A 50 -6.11 -1.68 -6.58
N ILE A 51 -5.85 -1.29 -7.83
CA ILE A 51 -6.85 -0.77 -8.76
C ILE A 51 -7.00 -1.67 -9.98
N THR A 52 -8.20 -1.68 -10.57
CA THR A 52 -8.48 -2.44 -11.79
C THR A 52 -8.41 -1.56 -13.05
N PRO A 53 -7.60 -1.93 -14.06
CA PRO A 53 -7.69 -1.34 -15.40
C PRO A 53 -8.96 -1.81 -16.15
N PRO A 54 -9.58 -0.97 -17.00
CA PRO A 54 -9.24 0.41 -17.31
C PRO A 54 -9.87 1.43 -16.35
N SER A 55 -10.85 1.02 -15.54
CA SER A 55 -11.70 1.90 -14.72
C SER A 55 -10.90 2.71 -13.69
N GLY A 56 -9.79 2.17 -13.20
CA GLY A 56 -9.00 2.75 -12.12
C GLY A 56 -9.67 2.67 -10.75
N ALA A 57 -10.78 1.93 -10.64
CA ALA A 57 -11.47 1.72 -9.38
C ALA A 57 -10.64 0.83 -8.45
N PHE A 58 -10.74 1.06 -7.13
CA PHE A 58 -10.16 0.16 -6.13
C PHE A 58 -10.83 -1.21 -6.23
N SER A 59 -10.01 -2.25 -6.31
CA SER A 59 -10.43 -3.65 -6.31
C SER A 59 -9.80 -4.45 -5.17
N PHE A 60 -8.83 -3.87 -4.47
CA PHE A 60 -8.19 -4.48 -3.31
C PHE A 60 -7.68 -3.39 -2.36
N ILE A 61 -7.86 -3.61 -1.06
CA ILE A 61 -7.24 -2.83 0.02
C ILE A 61 -6.84 -3.84 1.10
N SER A 62 -5.56 -3.90 1.44
CA SER A 62 -5.09 -4.75 2.54
C SER A 62 -5.45 -4.16 3.91
N PRO A 63 -5.32 -4.95 4.99
CA PRO A 63 -5.19 -4.38 6.34
C PRO A 63 -4.06 -3.34 6.39
N MET A 64 -4.15 -2.43 7.35
CA MET A 64 -3.15 -1.40 7.58
C MET A 64 -2.09 -1.86 8.57
N TYR A 65 -0.83 -1.59 8.25
CA TYR A 65 0.34 -1.92 9.04
C TYR A 65 1.08 -0.65 9.48
N GLY A 66 2.04 -0.79 10.39
CA GLY A 66 2.92 0.31 10.76
C GLY A 66 3.82 0.75 9.60
N GLY A 67 4.07 2.05 9.47
CA GLY A 67 4.87 2.67 8.41
C GLY A 67 6.29 2.13 8.24
N SER A 68 6.86 1.46 9.25
CA SER A 68 8.19 0.86 9.16
C SER A 68 8.23 -0.46 8.36
N ILE A 69 7.07 -1.06 8.04
CA ILE A 69 7.00 -2.31 7.28
C ILE A 69 7.60 -2.14 5.87
N SER A 70 8.38 -3.13 5.44
CA SER A 70 8.94 -3.14 4.08
C SER A 70 7.85 -3.46 3.05
N ASN A 71 7.99 -2.94 1.82
CA ASN A 71 7.04 -3.24 0.74
C ASN A 71 6.94 -4.75 0.45
N ARG A 72 8.06 -5.47 0.56
CA ARG A 72 8.09 -6.93 0.36
C ARG A 72 7.26 -7.66 1.42
N GLN A 73 7.43 -7.28 2.68
CA GLN A 73 6.69 -7.91 3.78
C GLN A 73 5.21 -7.54 3.73
N LEU A 74 4.90 -6.27 3.46
CA LEU A 74 3.53 -5.81 3.24
C LEU A 74 2.84 -6.62 2.13
N PHE A 75 3.52 -6.86 1.00
CA PHE A 75 2.95 -7.66 -0.08
C PHE A 75 2.61 -9.09 0.35
N ILE A 76 3.53 -9.74 1.08
CA ILE A 76 3.32 -11.11 1.59
C ILE A 76 2.16 -11.16 2.60
N GLU A 77 2.09 -10.19 3.51
CA GLU A 77 1.08 -10.15 4.57
C GLU A 77 -0.26 -9.54 4.11
N SER A 78 -0.32 -8.94 2.91
CA SER A 78 -1.48 -8.19 2.45
C SER A 78 -2.76 -9.02 2.27
N GLY A 79 -2.64 -10.33 2.06
CA GLY A 79 -3.74 -11.21 1.65
C GLY A 79 -4.05 -11.17 0.15
N LEU A 80 -3.23 -10.51 -0.67
CA LEU A 80 -3.47 -10.44 -2.12
C LEU A 80 -3.32 -11.80 -2.84
N LEU A 81 -2.49 -12.69 -2.31
CA LEU A 81 -2.17 -14.00 -2.89
C LEU A 81 -2.91 -15.18 -2.23
N GLU A 82 -3.80 -14.91 -1.28
CA GLU A 82 -4.69 -15.92 -0.69
C GLU A 82 -5.90 -16.16 -1.60
#